data_AF-A0A7Y9N3P8-F1
#
_entry.id   AF-A0A7Y9N3P8-F1
#
_cell.length_a   1.000
_cell.length_b   1.000
_cell.length_c   1.000
_cell.angle_alpha   90.00
_cell.angle_beta   90.00
_cell.angle_gamma   90.00
#
_symmetry.space_group_name_H-M   'P 1'
#
loop_
_entity.id
_entity.type
_entity.pdbx_description
1 polymer ?
#
loop_
_entity_poly.entity_id
_entity_poly.type
_entity_poly.pdbx_seq_one_letter_code
_entity_poly.pdbx_strand_id
1 'polypeptide(L)'
;MNRIIDRWEADLHTRASTDAEPIDKLRAYVDYALNGDFDSSDLALLADVNLRERLSALWAERLTPWLGTDIDTDPASRASLRAARLLADGAWFNAALGIPTVRDDERSVLRAIALQLVNEGDPQ
;
A
#
# COMPACT_ATOMS: atom_id res chain seq x y z
N MET A 1 -19.28 -10.23 2.05
CA MET A 1 -17.86 -10.59 1.92
C MET A 1 -17.30 -9.78 0.76
N ASN A 2 -16.33 -8.91 1.03
CA ASN A 2 -15.83 -7.94 0.06
C ASN A 2 -14.67 -8.56 -0.72
N ARG A 3 -14.96 -9.13 -1.90
CA ARG A 3 -13.99 -9.94 -2.68
C ARG A 3 -12.69 -9.20 -3.02
N ILE A 4 -12.72 -7.87 -3.09
CA ILE A 4 -11.54 -7.06 -3.42
C ILE A 4 -10.54 -7.04 -2.26
N ILE A 5 -10.99 -6.76 -1.04
CA ILE A 5 -10.07 -6.72 0.12
C ILE A 5 -9.52 -8.12 0.42
N ASP A 6 -10.33 -9.17 0.21
CA ASP A 6 -9.89 -10.55 0.33
C ASP A 6 -8.74 -10.88 -0.66
N ARG A 7 -8.82 -10.38 -1.91
CA ARG A 7 -7.73 -10.49 -2.89
C ARG A 7 -6.47 -9.78 -2.42
N TRP A 8 -6.61 -8.55 -1.94
CA TRP A 8 -5.47 -7.75 -1.48
C TRP A 8 -4.72 -8.43 -0.35
N GLU A 9 -5.40 -8.92 0.68
CA GLU A 9 -4.72 -9.62 1.77
C GLU A 9 -4.10 -10.93 1.31
N ALA A 10 -4.75 -11.69 0.42
CA ALA A 10 -4.14 -12.90 -0.12
C ALA A 10 -2.79 -12.58 -0.80
N ASP A 11 -2.76 -11.55 -1.64
CA ASP A 11 -1.53 -11.11 -2.33
C ASP A 11 -0.48 -10.55 -1.37
N LEU A 12 -0.89 -9.80 -0.35
CA LEU A 12 0.02 -9.31 0.68
C LEU A 12 0.59 -10.44 1.53
N HIS A 13 -0.22 -11.44 1.89
CA HIS A 13 0.22 -12.63 2.62
C HIS A 13 1.15 -13.53 1.82
N THR A 14 1.14 -13.46 0.48
CA THR A 14 2.16 -14.14 -0.32
C THR A 14 3.54 -13.48 -0.22
N ARG A 15 3.61 -12.21 0.22
CA ARG A 15 4.84 -11.40 0.28
C ARG A 15 5.41 -11.31 1.70
N ALA A 16 4.56 -11.22 2.71
CA ALA A 16 4.98 -11.27 4.10
C ALA A 16 3.97 -12.06 4.95
N SER A 17 4.48 -12.81 5.93
CA SER A 17 3.61 -13.58 6.83
C SER A 17 2.78 -12.66 7.73
N THR A 18 1.70 -13.20 8.30
CA THR A 18 0.88 -12.48 9.29
C THR A 18 1.67 -12.05 10.51
N ASP A 19 2.72 -12.79 10.87
CA ASP A 19 3.58 -12.53 12.03
C ASP A 19 4.86 -11.76 11.65
N ALA A 20 4.98 -11.30 10.40
CA ALA A 20 6.11 -10.48 9.97
C ALA A 20 6.16 -9.17 10.75
N GLU A 21 7.37 -8.65 10.94
CA GLU A 21 7.61 -7.35 11.56
C GLU A 21 6.85 -6.24 10.82
N PRO A 22 6.37 -5.19 11.52
CA PRO A 22 5.60 -4.11 10.89
C PRO A 22 6.30 -3.47 9.68
N ILE A 23 7.63 -3.37 9.73
CA ILE A 23 8.44 -2.83 8.62
C ILE A 23 8.41 -3.73 7.39
N ASP A 24 8.44 -5.05 7.56
CA ASP A 24 8.35 -6.02 6.46
C ASP A 24 6.97 -6.05 5.84
N LYS A 25 5.91 -5.86 6.65
CA LYS A 25 4.55 -5.71 6.14
C LYS A 25 4.39 -4.44 5.33
N LEU A 26 4.95 -3.32 5.78
CA LEU A 26 4.97 -2.07 5.00
C LEU A 26 5.76 -2.25 3.70
N ARG A 27 6.91 -2.92 3.74
CA ARG A 27 7.72 -3.24 2.56
C ARG A 27 6.93 -4.08 1.55
N ALA A 28 6.21 -5.10 2.03
CA ALA A 28 5.33 -5.92 1.20
C ALA A 28 4.17 -5.13 0.59
N TYR A 29 3.57 -4.22 1.36
CA TYR A 29 2.54 -3.31 0.85
C TYR A 29 3.06 -2.41 -0.26
N VAL A 30 4.20 -1.74 -0.03
CA VAL A 30 4.80 -0.83 -1.01
C VAL A 30 5.15 -1.57 -2.30
N ASP A 31 5.71 -2.77 -2.20
CA ASP A 31 5.98 -3.62 -3.35
C ASP A 31 4.70 -3.98 -4.13
N TYR A 32 3.67 -4.44 -3.41
CA TYR A 32 2.40 -4.84 -4.02
C TYR A 32 1.72 -3.67 -4.72
N ALA A 33 1.65 -2.49 -4.09
CA ALA A 33 1.00 -1.32 -4.66
C ALA A 33 1.72 -0.73 -5.89
N LEU A 34 3.03 -0.96 -6.03
CA LEU A 34 3.81 -0.46 -7.16
C LEU A 34 3.91 -1.46 -8.33
N ASN A 35 3.65 -2.74 -8.09
CA ASN A 35 3.70 -3.81 -9.11
C ASN A 35 2.34 -4.44 -9.42
N GLY A 36 1.32 -4.18 -8.62
CA GLY A 36 0.00 -4.77 -8.78
C GLY A 36 -0.71 -4.29 -10.04
N ASP A 37 -1.55 -5.16 -10.57
CA ASP A 37 -2.47 -4.83 -11.66
C ASP A 37 -3.79 -4.37 -11.04
N PHE A 38 -4.01 -3.06 -10.99
CA PHE A 38 -5.16 -2.43 -10.36
C PHE A 38 -6.12 -1.91 -11.42
N ASP A 39 -7.41 -2.09 -11.18
CA ASP A 39 -8.46 -1.65 -12.08
C ASP A 39 -9.58 -0.91 -11.32
N SER A 40 -10.60 -0.43 -12.04
CA SER A 40 -11.70 0.33 -11.44
C SER A 40 -12.44 -0.42 -10.32
N SER A 41 -12.37 -1.76 -10.26
CA SER A 41 -12.99 -2.55 -9.19
C SER A 41 -12.29 -2.37 -7.85
N ASP A 42 -11.01 -2.01 -7.84
CA ASP A 42 -10.27 -1.65 -6.62
C ASP A 42 -10.81 -0.37 -5.97
N LEU A 43 -11.49 0.48 -6.76
CA LEU A 43 -12.15 1.70 -6.30
C LEU A 43 -13.61 1.48 -5.92
N ALA A 44 -14.12 0.25 -5.92
CA ALA A 44 -15.52 -0.05 -5.59
C ALA A 44 -15.93 0.48 -4.20
N LEU A 45 -14.98 0.63 -3.27
CA LEU A 45 -15.20 1.25 -1.95
C LEU A 45 -15.63 2.73 -2.02
N LEU A 46 -15.32 3.41 -3.12
CA LEU A 46 -15.68 4.81 -3.37
C LEU A 46 -16.95 4.96 -4.23
N ALA A 47 -17.43 3.87 -4.83
CA ALA A 47 -18.47 3.92 -5.87
C ALA A 47 -19.90 4.10 -5.32
N ASP A 48 -20.20 3.63 -4.11
CA ASP A 48 -21.51 3.77 -3.49
C ASP A 48 -21.41 4.58 -2.19
N VAL A 49 -21.99 5.78 -2.19
CA VAL A 49 -21.98 6.69 -1.03
C VAL A 49 -22.57 6.06 0.23
N ASN A 50 -23.57 5.18 0.10
CA ASN A 50 -24.21 4.52 1.23
C ASN A 50 -23.34 3.39 1.82
N LEU A 51 -22.46 2.82 0.99
CA LEU A 51 -21.54 1.76 1.41
C LEU A 51 -20.16 2.28 1.75
N ARG A 52 -19.81 3.50 1.32
CA ARG A 52 -18.49 4.10 1.46
C ARG A 52 -17.97 4.04 2.88
N GLU A 53 -18.74 4.52 3.86
CA GLU A 53 -18.28 4.53 5.26
C GLU A 53 -17.97 3.12 5.77
N ARG A 54 -18.88 2.16 5.51
CA ARG A 54 -18.69 0.77 5.93
C ARG A 54 -17.51 0.11 5.22
N LEU A 55 -17.35 0.34 3.91
CA LEU A 55 -16.28 -0.25 3.13
C LEU A 55 -14.93 0.39 3.46
N SER A 56 -14.86 1.70 3.68
CA SER A 56 -13.67 2.40 4.16
C SER A 56 -13.26 1.93 5.55
N ALA A 57 -14.21 1.72 6.47
CA ALA A 57 -13.91 1.18 7.79
C ALA A 57 -13.32 -0.24 7.72
N LEU A 58 -13.93 -1.13 6.92
CA LEU A 58 -13.42 -2.48 6.69
C LEU A 58 -12.03 -2.49 6.04
N TRP A 59 -11.82 -1.60 5.06
CA TRP A 59 -10.51 -1.44 4.42
C TRP A 59 -9.45 -0.94 5.40
N ALA A 60 -9.78 0.07 6.20
CA ALA A 60 -8.89 0.57 7.23
C ALA A 60 -8.54 -0.54 8.22
N GLU A 61 -9.53 -1.26 8.75
CA GLU A 61 -9.33 -2.37 9.69
C GLU A 61 -8.37 -3.44 9.13
N ARG A 62 -8.59 -3.88 7.89
CA ARG A 62 -7.84 -5.00 7.29
C ARG A 62 -6.47 -4.60 6.74
N LEU A 63 -6.33 -3.39 6.22
CA LEU A 63 -5.03 -2.92 5.71
C LEU A 63 -4.16 -2.29 6.79
N THR A 64 -4.69 -1.81 7.93
CA THR A 64 -3.91 -1.17 9.02
C THR A 64 -2.63 -1.92 9.37
N PRO A 65 -2.61 -3.25 9.54
CA PRO A 65 -1.38 -4.01 9.84
C PRO A 65 -0.27 -3.89 8.79
N TRP A 66 -0.60 -3.45 7.58
CA TRP A 66 0.31 -3.33 6.43
C TRP A 66 0.77 -1.88 6.17
N LEU A 67 0.21 -0.89 6.87
CA LEU A 67 0.48 0.52 6.58
C LEU A 67 1.69 1.08 7.34
N GLY A 68 2.24 0.32 8.30
CA GLY A 68 3.32 0.77 9.19
C GLY A 68 2.95 1.99 10.03
N THR A 69 1.66 2.18 10.34
CA THR A 69 1.16 3.33 11.11
C THR A 69 1.60 3.32 12.57
N ASP A 70 1.85 2.13 13.09
CA ASP A 70 2.26 1.79 14.46
C ASP A 70 3.78 1.80 14.69
N ILE A 71 4.59 1.93 13.62
CA ILE A 71 6.04 2.04 13.74
C ILE A 71 6.40 3.37 14.42
N ASP A 72 6.82 3.27 15.69
CA ASP A 72 7.17 4.40 16.54
C ASP A 72 8.69 4.57 16.61
N THR A 73 9.22 5.37 15.70
CA THR A 73 10.63 5.74 15.59
C THR A 73 10.75 7.27 15.52
N ASP A 74 11.97 7.78 15.36
CA ASP A 74 12.21 9.22 15.26
C ASP A 74 11.42 9.86 14.10
N PRO A 75 11.14 11.17 14.17
CA PRO A 75 10.32 11.85 13.17
C PRO A 75 10.82 11.75 11.73
N ALA A 76 12.14 11.71 11.49
CA ALA A 76 12.69 11.63 10.14
C ALA A 76 12.46 10.23 9.55
N SER A 77 12.74 9.19 10.35
CA SER A 77 12.47 7.81 9.96
C SER A 77 10.97 7.59 9.67
N ARG A 78 10.07 8.06 10.55
CA ARG A 78 8.62 7.99 10.31
C ARG A 78 8.21 8.74 9.05
N ALA A 79 8.79 9.92 8.78
CA ALA A 79 8.50 10.66 7.55
C ALA A 79 8.91 9.89 6.29
N SER A 80 10.05 9.19 6.32
CA SER A 80 10.50 8.35 5.19
C SER A 80 9.52 7.20 4.93
N LEU A 81 9.07 6.52 6.00
CA LEU A 81 8.04 5.46 5.89
C LEU A 81 6.73 5.99 5.31
N ARG A 82 6.29 7.19 5.73
CA ARG A 82 5.08 7.82 5.19
C ARG A 82 5.24 8.27 3.75
N ALA A 83 6.43 8.72 3.34
CA ALA A 83 6.72 9.04 1.95
C ALA A 83 6.62 7.81 1.04
N ALA A 84 7.23 6.69 1.44
CA ALA A 84 7.11 5.41 0.73
C ALA A 84 5.64 4.98 0.60
N ARG A 85 4.87 5.11 1.70
CA ARG A 85 3.45 4.79 1.73
C ARG A 85 2.63 5.66 0.77
N LEU A 86 2.84 6.98 0.78
CA LEU A 86 2.11 7.91 -0.09
C LEU A 86 2.42 7.69 -1.57
N LEU A 87 3.66 7.33 -1.92
CA LEU A 87 4.03 6.92 -3.28
C LEU A 87 3.27 5.67 -3.71
N ALA A 88 3.24 4.65 -2.84
CA ALA A 88 2.49 3.43 -3.07
C ALA A 88 0.98 3.70 -3.22
N ASP A 89 0.39 4.50 -2.33
CA ASP A 89 -1.02 4.90 -2.38
C ASP A 89 -1.38 5.60 -3.69
N GLY A 90 -0.58 6.59 -4.09
CA GLY A 90 -0.80 7.31 -5.34
C GLY A 90 -0.65 6.41 -6.56
N ALA A 91 0.31 5.48 -6.55
CA ALA A 91 0.56 4.59 -7.68
C ALA A 91 -0.62 3.65 -7.95
N TRP A 92 -1.10 2.91 -6.95
CA TRP A 92 -2.21 1.99 -7.15
C TRP A 92 -3.52 2.75 -7.46
N PHE A 93 -3.72 3.91 -6.84
CA PHE A 93 -4.92 4.72 -7.04
C PHE A 93 -5.00 5.28 -8.47
N ASN A 94 -3.89 5.83 -8.98
CA ASN A 94 -3.84 6.30 -10.36
C ASN A 94 -3.94 5.15 -11.37
N ALA A 95 -3.34 4.00 -11.08
CA ALA A 95 -3.49 2.80 -11.91
C ALA A 95 -4.96 2.36 -12.00
N ALA A 96 -5.66 2.28 -10.87
CA ALA A 96 -7.07 1.92 -10.81
C ALA A 96 -8.00 2.92 -11.54
N LEU A 97 -7.61 4.20 -11.60
CA LEU A 97 -8.30 5.24 -12.38
C LEU A 97 -7.92 5.26 -13.87
N GLY A 98 -6.93 4.47 -14.29
CA GLY A 98 -6.38 4.53 -15.65
C GLY A 98 -5.63 5.83 -15.95
N ILE A 99 -5.13 6.54 -14.92
CA ILE A 99 -4.38 7.78 -15.06
C ILE A 99 -2.89 7.44 -15.27
N PRO A 100 -2.30 7.76 -16.43
CA PRO A 100 -0.88 7.55 -16.66
C PRO A 100 -0.05 8.39 -15.68
N THR A 101 0.80 7.73 -14.90
CA THR A 101 1.62 8.38 -13.86
C THR A 101 3.11 8.11 -14.02
N VAL A 102 3.46 6.90 -14.45
CA VAL A 102 4.84 6.41 -14.53
C VAL A 102 5.00 5.70 -15.86
N ARG A 103 6.08 5.96 -16.59
CA ARG A 103 6.41 5.23 -17.82
C ARG A 103 6.90 3.83 -17.50
N ASP A 104 6.78 2.90 -18.44
CA ASP A 104 7.18 1.52 -18.21
C ASP A 104 8.68 1.36 -17.89
N ASP A 105 9.53 2.21 -18.48
CA ASP A 105 10.97 2.27 -18.20
C ASP A 105 11.31 2.87 -16.82
N GLU A 106 10.38 3.58 -16.18
CA GLU A 106 10.55 4.21 -14.88
C GLU A 106 10.00 3.34 -13.72
N ARG A 107 9.10 2.38 -14.01
CA ARG A 107 8.41 1.57 -12.97
C ARG A 107 9.36 0.89 -11.99
N SER A 108 10.38 0.22 -12.51
CA SER A 108 11.36 -0.49 -11.68
C SER A 108 12.22 0.46 -10.83
N VAL A 109 12.53 1.65 -11.37
CA VAL A 109 13.32 2.69 -10.69
C VAL A 109 12.49 3.34 -9.59
N LEU A 110 11.24 3.71 -9.87
CA LEU A 110 10.33 4.28 -8.87
C LEU A 110 10.11 3.31 -7.70
N ARG A 111 9.96 2.02 -8.01
CA ARG A 111 9.88 0.97 -6.99
C ARG A 111 11.13 0.92 -6.12
N ALA A 112 12.32 0.97 -6.72
CA ALA A 112 13.56 0.97 -5.96
C ALA A 112 13.66 2.19 -5.03
N ILE A 113 13.24 3.37 -5.50
CA ILE A 113 13.19 4.60 -4.67
C ILE A 113 12.23 4.42 -3.50
N ALA A 114 11.02 3.90 -3.73
CA ALA A 114 10.05 3.69 -2.66
C ALA A 114 10.54 2.68 -1.60
N LEU A 115 11.18 1.59 -2.02
CA LEU A 115 11.77 0.61 -1.09
C LEU A 115 13.00 1.17 -0.35
N GLN A 116 13.77 2.05 -0.99
CA GLN A 116 14.86 2.75 -0.31
C GLN A 116 14.32 3.64 0.83
N LEU A 117 13.22 4.36 0.62
CA LEU A 117 12.56 5.14 1.66
C LEU A 117 12.09 4.26 2.83
N VAL A 118 11.58 3.04 2.55
CA VAL A 118 11.27 2.07 3.62
C VAL A 118 12.52 1.72 4.43
N ASN A 119 13.64 1.44 3.77
CA ASN A 119 14.89 1.07 4.43
C ASN A 119 15.51 2.24 5.22
N GLU A 120 15.37 3.48 4.74
CA GLU A 120 15.83 4.68 5.45
C GLU A 120 15.03 4.95 6.73
N GLY A 121 13.76 4.54 6.77
CA GLY A 121 12.91 4.63 7.95
C GLY A 121 12.95 3.41 8.87
N ASP A 122 13.72 2.39 8.51
CA ASP A 122 13.90 1.16 9.31
C ASP A 122 14.83 1.47 10.49
N PRO A 123 14.36 1.42 11.75
CA PRO A 123 15.22 1.64 12.90
C PRO A 123 16.28 0.52 12.96
N GLN A 124 17.55 0.87 12.76
CA GLN A 124 18.69 -0.04 12.92
C GLN A 124 18.84 -0.57 14.34
#